data_AF-A0AA36CLJ5-F1
#
_entry.id   AF-A0AA36CLJ5-F1
#
_cell.length_a   1.000
_cell.length_b   1.000
_cell.length_c   1.000
_cell.angle_alpha   90.00
_cell.angle_beta   90.00
_cell.angle_gamma   90.00
#
_symmetry.space_group_name_H-M   'P 1'
#
loop_
_entity.id
_entity.type
_entity.pdbx_description
1 polymer ?
#
loop_
_entity_poly.entity_id
_entity_poly.type
_entity_poly.pdbx_seq_one_letter_code
_entity_poly.pdbx_strand_id
1 'polypeptide(L)'
;MTGRLPAVVIDNGTGYSKLGYAFNSEPQFIIPTALAVREQAGRQGLEKGRIDDLDFFIGDEALSPAAATYSLKYPIRHGIVEDWNLMERFWEQAIFKYLKAEPEDHYFLLTEPPLNTPENRELTAEIMFETFNVPGLYIAVQAVLALAASWQSQDLEKRSLTGLVIDSGDGVTHCIPVAEGYVIGSCIKHIPIAGRDITYFIQSLLRDRETQIPLEQTFEVAKAIKEQYCYVCPDILKEFTKYETDGSKFIKTYTSVNKINKQPFTCDVGFERFIGPEIFFHPEFSNSDFTTPISEVIDKVIQQCPIDVRRGLYENIVLSGGSTMFKDFGRRLQRDIKRMADARIQMSEALSGGALKAKPIDVSVISHKMQRYAVWFGGSMLASTDTQTMDLPIVTYNEEDYVKTSVGNLVYKRATLCGSQNIVLNGKCILQKDCVFRGDIAPIRIGKYVIIGEGSVIRPGSKVLQAAAAFVPVQILDHVFIEKDCVIMAAQIGMYCHIGADSIIGRNTCLKECCEVKPGSVVLPDSVFPPFSLIAGNPAKVVGCTAPCQADLMIEATMDYYENFVPSKNKAALA
;
A
#
# COMPACT_ATOMS: atom_id res chain seq x y z
N MET A 1 -0.22 24.58 14.47
CA MET A 1 0.71 23.92 13.54
C MET A 1 0.10 23.99 12.15
N THR A 2 0.91 24.32 11.16
CA THR A 2 0.66 24.08 9.74
C THR A 2 0.34 22.60 9.53
N GLY A 3 -0.73 22.28 8.80
CA GLY A 3 -1.17 20.88 8.59
C GLY A 3 -0.07 20.01 7.99
N ARG A 4 -0.01 18.75 8.40
CA ARG A 4 0.90 17.73 7.86
C ARG A 4 0.77 17.71 6.32
N LEU A 5 1.90 17.86 5.62
CA LEU A 5 1.91 17.79 4.16
C LEU A 5 1.62 16.34 3.71
N PRO A 6 0.95 16.14 2.56
CA PRO A 6 0.57 14.81 2.10
C PRO A 6 1.79 13.95 1.83
N ALA A 7 1.70 12.65 2.11
CA ALA A 7 2.75 11.70 1.79
C ALA A 7 3.04 11.66 0.28
N VAL A 8 4.28 11.38 -0.09
CA VAL A 8 4.71 11.19 -1.48
C VAL A 8 4.54 9.71 -1.85
N VAL A 9 3.96 9.45 -3.02
CA VAL A 9 3.71 8.11 -3.56
C VAL A 9 4.45 7.97 -4.89
N ILE A 10 5.35 7.00 -4.97
CA ILE A 10 6.19 6.75 -6.15
C ILE A 10 6.08 5.27 -6.54
N ASP A 11 5.50 5.00 -7.72
CA ASP A 11 5.48 3.69 -8.37
C ASP A 11 6.52 3.66 -9.48
N ASN A 12 7.67 3.03 -9.23
CA ASN A 12 8.74 2.87 -10.22
C ASN A 12 8.56 1.59 -11.04
N GLY A 13 8.03 1.71 -12.26
CA GLY A 13 7.93 0.60 -13.22
C GLY A 13 9.14 0.49 -14.14
N THR A 14 9.24 -0.62 -14.89
CA THR A 14 10.32 -0.81 -15.89
C THR A 14 10.27 0.20 -17.04
N GLY A 15 9.07 0.58 -17.48
CA GLY A 15 8.91 1.56 -18.57
C GLY A 15 8.59 2.97 -18.07
N TYR A 16 7.77 3.07 -17.03
CA TYR A 16 7.20 4.33 -16.56
C TYR A 16 7.14 4.39 -15.03
N SER A 17 7.62 5.50 -14.49
CA SER A 17 7.50 5.89 -13.08
C SER A 17 6.31 6.82 -12.94
N LYS A 18 5.44 6.54 -11.97
CA LYS A 18 4.31 7.42 -11.61
C LYS A 18 4.59 8.04 -10.26
N LEU A 19 4.59 9.36 -10.23
CA LEU A 19 5.01 10.16 -9.09
C LEU A 19 3.86 11.06 -8.69
N GLY A 20 3.64 11.19 -7.39
CA GLY A 20 2.64 12.13 -6.92
C GLY A 20 2.50 12.19 -5.41
N TYR A 21 1.52 12.96 -4.97
CA TYR A 21 1.14 13.05 -3.56
C TYR A 21 -0.11 12.19 -3.29
N ALA A 22 -0.18 11.63 -2.10
CA ALA A 22 -1.38 11.00 -1.56
C ALA A 22 -2.59 11.95 -1.65
N PHE A 23 -3.80 11.38 -1.54
CA PHE A 23 -5.12 12.01 -1.71
C PHE A 23 -5.51 12.31 -3.16
N ASN A 24 -4.55 12.36 -4.08
CA ASN A 24 -4.89 12.57 -5.49
C ASN A 24 -5.39 11.27 -6.11
N SER A 25 -6.38 11.40 -6.99
CA SER A 25 -6.95 10.27 -7.73
C SER A 25 -6.03 9.81 -8.85
N GLU A 26 -5.16 10.68 -9.37
CA GLU A 26 -4.22 10.37 -10.44
C GLU A 26 -2.81 10.86 -10.06
N PRO A 27 -1.75 10.20 -10.53
CA PRO A 27 -0.39 10.68 -10.32
C PRO A 27 -0.19 12.03 -11.01
N GLN A 28 0.50 12.97 -10.34
CA GLN A 28 0.86 14.26 -10.93
C GLN A 28 1.76 14.10 -12.16
N PHE A 29 2.65 13.11 -12.13
CA PHE A 29 3.60 12.86 -13.20
C PHE A 29 3.64 11.38 -13.57
N ILE A 30 3.63 11.10 -14.86
CA ILE A 30 3.91 9.78 -15.42
C ILE A 30 5.06 9.98 -16.41
N ILE A 31 6.27 9.61 -16.01
CA ILE A 31 7.49 9.84 -16.80
C ILE A 31 8.15 8.51 -17.17
N PRO A 32 8.82 8.43 -18.33
CA PRO A 32 9.68 7.30 -18.65
C PRO A 32 10.70 7.03 -17.55
N THR A 33 10.87 5.77 -17.16
CA THR A 33 11.89 5.37 -16.17
C THR A 33 13.26 5.24 -16.84
N ALA A 34 13.75 6.36 -17.34
CA ALA A 34 15.00 6.45 -18.08
C ALA A 34 15.82 7.65 -17.62
N LEU A 35 17.14 7.52 -17.69
CA LEU A 35 18.10 8.58 -17.45
C LEU A 35 19.00 8.76 -18.66
N ALA A 36 19.30 10.00 -19.01
CA ALA A 36 20.33 10.35 -19.98
C ALA A 36 21.55 10.87 -19.22
N VAL A 37 22.64 10.10 -19.26
CA VAL A 37 23.89 10.39 -18.53
C VAL A 37 25.04 10.57 -19.50
N ARG A 38 25.97 11.47 -19.18
CA ARG A 38 27.11 11.75 -20.06
C ARG A 38 28.15 10.64 -19.92
N GLU A 39 28.39 9.88 -20.98
CA GLU A 39 29.46 8.86 -20.98
C GLU A 39 30.84 9.55 -21.05
N GLN A 40 31.66 9.34 -20.02
CA GLN A 40 33.03 9.86 -19.99
C GLN A 40 33.92 9.01 -20.90
N ALA A 41 34.15 9.46 -22.13
CA ALA A 41 35.21 8.92 -22.96
C ALA A 41 36.59 9.30 -22.37
N GLY A 42 37.20 8.39 -21.60
CA GLY A 42 38.66 8.23 -21.52
C GLY A 42 39.50 9.39 -20.96
N ARG A 43 39.00 10.25 -20.07
CA ARG A 43 39.86 11.20 -19.34
C ARG A 43 40.37 10.59 -18.04
N GLN A 44 41.43 9.79 -18.13
CA GLN A 44 42.26 9.48 -16.97
C GLN A 44 42.92 10.79 -16.47
N GLY A 45 42.61 11.20 -15.23
CA GLY A 45 43.53 12.06 -14.47
C GLY A 45 43.03 13.39 -13.93
N LEU A 46 41.73 13.69 -13.86
CA LEU A 46 41.23 14.86 -13.12
C LEU A 46 40.21 14.40 -12.08
N GLU A 47 40.41 14.84 -10.83
CA GLU A 47 39.58 14.55 -9.67
C GLU A 47 38.09 14.74 -10.00
N LYS A 48 37.24 13.78 -9.60
CA LYS A 48 35.78 13.86 -9.71
C LYS A 48 35.31 15.20 -9.14
N GLY A 49 34.93 16.14 -9.99
CA GLY A 49 34.23 17.34 -9.55
C GLY A 49 32.80 16.96 -9.14
N ARG A 50 32.36 17.34 -7.94
CA ARG A 50 30.98 17.17 -7.44
C ARG A 50 29.86 17.63 -8.41
N ILE A 51 30.20 18.42 -9.43
CA ILE A 51 29.28 19.02 -10.39
C ILE A 51 28.98 18.07 -11.57
N ASP A 52 29.91 17.20 -11.95
CA ASP A 52 29.74 16.29 -13.10
C ASP A 52 28.69 15.20 -12.81
N ASP A 53 28.47 14.87 -11.54
CA ASP A 53 27.44 13.91 -11.12
C ASP A 53 26.01 14.47 -11.23
N LEU A 54 25.86 15.79 -11.35
CA LEU A 54 24.58 16.51 -11.47
C LEU A 54 24.14 16.74 -12.92
N ASP A 55 25.00 16.46 -13.91
CA ASP A 55 24.74 16.68 -15.34
C ASP A 55 24.02 15.46 -15.97
N PHE A 56 22.73 15.32 -15.68
CA PHE A 56 21.87 14.28 -16.25
C PHE A 56 20.43 14.75 -16.42
N PHE A 57 19.67 14.04 -17.25
CA PHE A 57 18.22 14.24 -17.42
C PHE A 57 17.46 12.96 -17.12
N ILE A 58 16.23 13.07 -16.62
CA ILE A 58 15.32 11.93 -16.45
C ILE A 58 14.03 12.11 -17.25
N GLY A 59 13.25 11.04 -17.40
CA GLY A 59 11.90 11.13 -17.96
C GLY A 59 11.88 11.51 -19.44
N ASP A 60 10.91 12.34 -19.85
CA ASP A 60 10.77 12.76 -21.24
C ASP A 60 11.94 13.63 -21.71
N GLU A 61 12.60 14.35 -20.81
CA GLU A 61 13.79 15.15 -21.14
C GLU A 61 14.97 14.27 -21.52
N ALA A 62 15.11 13.10 -20.90
CA ALA A 62 16.12 12.10 -21.25
C ALA A 62 15.91 11.51 -22.66
N LEU A 63 14.67 11.52 -23.17
CA LEU A 63 14.32 11.07 -24.52
C LEU A 63 14.27 12.21 -25.53
N SER A 64 14.46 13.46 -25.08
CA SER A 64 14.34 14.64 -25.91
C SER A 64 15.61 14.89 -26.74
N PRO A 65 15.53 15.65 -27.83
CA PRO A 65 16.71 16.07 -28.59
C PRO A 65 17.76 16.83 -27.76
N ALA A 66 17.37 17.42 -26.62
CA ALA A 66 18.30 18.09 -25.71
C ALA A 66 19.31 17.12 -25.07
N ALA A 67 18.93 15.85 -24.92
CA ALA A 67 19.77 14.79 -24.39
C ALA A 67 20.52 13.99 -25.49
N ALA A 68 20.52 14.45 -26.74
CA ALA A 68 21.08 13.69 -27.86
C ALA A 68 22.58 13.34 -27.73
N THR A 69 23.36 14.10 -26.95
CA THR A 69 24.78 13.84 -26.67
C THR A 69 25.01 12.95 -25.43
N TYR A 70 23.94 12.49 -24.78
CA TYR A 70 23.97 11.69 -23.56
C TYR A 70 23.65 10.23 -23.89
N SER A 71 24.15 9.33 -23.06
CA SER A 71 23.86 7.89 -23.13
C SER A 71 22.59 7.59 -22.34
N LEU A 72 21.59 7.05 -23.03
CA LEU A 72 20.32 6.67 -22.43
C LEU A 72 20.45 5.34 -21.67
N LYS A 73 20.08 5.34 -20.39
CA LYS A 73 20.14 4.20 -19.47
C LYS A 73 18.79 3.98 -18.80
N TYR A 74 18.53 2.73 -18.42
CA TYR A 74 17.31 2.31 -17.72
C TYR A 74 17.73 1.59 -16.44
N PRO A 75 17.42 2.13 -15.24
CA PRO A 75 17.91 1.59 -13.97
C PRO A 75 17.13 0.34 -13.53
N ILE A 76 15.91 0.16 -14.06
CA ILE A 76 15.03 -0.96 -13.73
C ILE A 76 14.87 -1.86 -14.96
N ARG A 77 15.08 -3.17 -14.76
CA ARG A 77 14.79 -4.21 -15.76
C ARG A 77 13.91 -5.28 -15.14
N HIS A 78 12.87 -5.69 -15.88
CA HIS A 78 11.91 -6.71 -15.44
C HIS A 78 11.33 -6.47 -14.02
N GLY A 79 11.17 -5.20 -13.65
CA GLY A 79 10.64 -4.75 -12.36
C GLY A 79 11.67 -4.61 -11.24
N ILE A 80 12.93 -5.03 -11.44
CA ILE A 80 13.99 -5.01 -10.42
C ILE A 80 15.00 -3.90 -10.76
N VAL A 81 15.49 -3.19 -9.73
CA VAL A 81 16.57 -2.22 -9.86
C VAL A 81 17.88 -2.97 -10.10
N GLU A 82 18.54 -2.71 -11.22
CA GLU A 82 19.85 -3.28 -11.55
C GLU A 82 21.00 -2.30 -11.25
N ASP A 83 20.76 -0.99 -11.38
CA ASP A 83 21.75 0.05 -11.13
C ASP A 83 21.25 1.05 -10.08
N TRP A 84 21.71 0.86 -8.85
CA TRP A 84 21.32 1.68 -7.70
C TRP A 84 21.84 3.11 -7.76
N ASN A 85 23.01 3.34 -8.37
CA ASN A 85 23.54 4.69 -8.54
C ASN A 85 22.66 5.51 -9.50
N LEU A 86 22.20 4.89 -10.58
CA LEU A 86 21.25 5.52 -11.49
C LEU A 86 19.87 5.69 -10.85
N MET A 87 19.45 4.75 -10.01
CA MET A 87 18.16 4.84 -9.32
C MET A 87 18.13 5.97 -8.29
N GLU A 88 19.20 6.14 -7.52
CA GLU A 88 19.37 7.25 -6.58
C GLU A 88 19.30 8.61 -7.30
N ARG A 89 20.04 8.77 -8.40
CA ARG A 89 19.98 9.96 -9.26
C ARG A 89 18.59 10.18 -9.85
N PHE A 90 17.88 9.10 -10.20
CA PHE A 90 16.51 9.19 -10.70
C PHE A 90 15.58 9.75 -9.63
N TRP A 91 15.69 9.27 -8.38
CA TRP A 91 14.91 9.78 -7.26
C TRP A 91 15.25 11.21 -6.90
N GLU A 92 16.51 11.62 -6.98
CA GLU A 92 16.93 13.01 -6.74
C GLU A 92 16.14 13.99 -7.64
N GLN A 93 16.14 13.78 -8.95
CA GLN A 93 15.35 14.64 -9.84
C GLN A 93 13.84 14.44 -9.66
N ALA A 94 13.36 13.22 -9.40
CA ALA A 94 11.94 12.98 -9.15
C ALA A 94 11.42 13.79 -7.95
N ILE A 95 12.19 13.85 -6.86
CA ILE A 95 11.83 14.55 -5.61
C ILE A 95 11.99 16.06 -5.78
N PHE A 96 13.20 16.52 -6.14
CA PHE A 96 13.51 17.96 -6.11
C PHE A 96 13.00 18.72 -7.33
N LYS A 97 13.00 18.11 -8.52
CA LYS A 97 12.62 18.80 -9.78
C LYS A 97 11.14 18.62 -10.12
N TYR A 98 10.62 17.38 -10.07
CA TYR A 98 9.24 17.10 -10.46
C TYR A 98 8.27 17.37 -9.31
N LEU A 99 8.42 16.67 -8.19
CA LEU A 99 7.52 16.78 -7.05
C LEU A 99 7.70 18.10 -6.28
N LYS A 100 8.92 18.66 -6.31
CA LYS A 100 9.31 19.86 -5.56
C LYS A 100 9.00 19.70 -4.07
N ALA A 101 9.25 18.50 -3.55
CA ALA A 101 9.07 18.16 -2.15
C ALA A 101 10.38 18.40 -1.40
N GLU A 102 10.28 18.91 -0.17
CA GLU A 102 11.36 18.82 0.80
C GLU A 102 11.28 17.43 1.44
N PRO A 103 12.19 16.49 1.14
CA PRO A 103 12.01 15.10 1.55
C PRO A 103 11.91 14.92 3.07
N GLU A 104 12.53 15.80 3.87
CA GLU A 104 12.48 15.80 5.33
C GLU A 104 11.06 16.09 5.90
N ASP A 105 10.19 16.72 5.12
CA ASP A 105 8.83 17.10 5.54
C ASP A 105 7.75 16.06 5.15
N HIS A 106 8.10 15.05 4.35
CA HIS A 106 7.13 14.12 3.74
C HIS A 106 7.42 12.65 4.04
N TYR A 107 6.38 11.89 4.37
CA TYR A 107 6.47 10.42 4.38
C TYR A 107 6.45 9.91 2.94
N PHE A 108 7.16 8.81 2.68
CA PHE A 108 7.23 8.21 1.34
C PHE A 108 6.62 6.81 1.31
N LEU A 109 5.78 6.56 0.32
CA LEU A 109 5.33 5.23 -0.09
C LEU A 109 5.99 4.89 -1.43
N LEU A 110 6.90 3.91 -1.40
CA LEU A 110 7.53 3.33 -2.58
C LEU A 110 6.92 1.97 -2.88
N THR A 111 6.99 1.55 -4.13
CA THR A 111 6.45 0.25 -4.55
C THR A 111 7.55 -0.73 -4.94
N GLU A 112 7.32 -2.00 -4.73
CA GLU A 112 8.23 -3.08 -5.18
C GLU A 112 7.49 -4.23 -5.86
N PRO A 113 8.18 -4.98 -6.74
CA PRO A 113 7.64 -6.21 -7.32
C PRO A 113 7.50 -7.31 -6.25
N PRO A 114 6.63 -8.32 -6.46
CA PRO A 114 6.31 -9.34 -5.45
C PRO A 114 7.45 -10.31 -5.09
N LEU A 115 8.52 -10.36 -5.89
CA LEU A 115 9.70 -11.22 -5.66
C LEU A 115 10.97 -10.38 -5.46
N ASN A 116 10.81 -9.14 -4.96
CA ASN A 116 11.95 -8.31 -4.59
C ASN A 116 12.70 -8.93 -3.39
N THR A 117 14.03 -8.87 -3.41
CA THR A 117 14.82 -9.43 -2.31
C THR A 117 14.86 -8.48 -1.11
N PRO A 118 15.03 -8.98 0.13
CA PRO A 118 15.18 -8.13 1.30
C PRO A 118 16.36 -7.15 1.19
N GLU A 119 17.44 -7.54 0.53
CA GLU A 119 18.63 -6.69 0.32
C GLU A 119 18.28 -5.47 -0.53
N ASN A 120 17.44 -5.62 -1.56
CA ASN A 120 16.96 -4.48 -2.34
C ASN A 120 16.09 -3.53 -1.51
N ARG A 121 15.34 -4.04 -0.53
CA ARG A 121 14.58 -3.19 0.41
C ARG A 121 15.51 -2.41 1.34
N GLU A 122 16.59 -3.04 1.81
CA GLU A 122 17.62 -2.36 2.61
C GLU A 122 18.29 -1.23 1.82
N LEU A 123 18.71 -1.49 0.58
CA LEU A 123 19.30 -0.45 -0.29
C LEU A 123 18.32 0.70 -0.58
N THR A 124 17.04 0.38 -0.79
CA THR A 124 15.99 1.39 -0.94
C THR A 124 15.86 2.24 0.32
N ALA A 125 15.87 1.61 1.50
CA ALA A 125 15.77 2.32 2.78
C ALA A 125 17.01 3.15 3.09
N GLU A 126 18.22 2.63 2.82
CA GLU A 126 19.50 3.33 2.96
C GLU A 126 19.48 4.63 2.17
N ILE A 127 19.14 4.59 0.87
CA ILE A 127 19.07 5.79 0.03
C ILE A 127 18.04 6.79 0.58
N MET A 128 16.83 6.34 0.94
CA MET A 128 15.77 7.24 1.39
C MET A 128 16.06 7.88 2.76
N PHE A 129 16.65 7.15 3.70
CA PHE A 129 16.96 7.67 5.03
C PHE A 129 18.31 8.39 5.10
N GLU A 130 19.37 7.86 4.48
CA GLU A 130 20.71 8.41 4.58
C GLU A 130 21.00 9.52 3.54
N THR A 131 20.48 9.40 2.32
CA THR A 131 20.65 10.44 1.28
C THR A 131 19.57 11.51 1.37
N PHE A 132 18.30 11.11 1.48
CA PHE A 132 17.16 12.04 1.42
C PHE A 132 16.56 12.43 2.77
N ASN A 133 17.05 11.87 3.90
CA ASN A 133 16.59 12.20 5.26
C ASN A 133 15.06 12.11 5.46
N VAL A 134 14.39 11.17 4.80
CA VAL A 134 12.92 11.10 4.91
C VAL A 134 12.48 10.74 6.34
N PRO A 135 11.42 11.37 6.88
CA PRO A 135 10.92 11.10 8.23
C PRO A 135 10.27 9.71 8.37
N GLY A 136 9.86 9.10 7.26
CA GLY A 136 9.27 7.76 7.25
C GLY A 136 9.11 7.19 5.86
N LEU A 137 9.29 5.87 5.76
CA LEU A 137 9.25 5.12 4.51
C LEU A 137 8.35 3.89 4.66
N TYR A 138 7.50 3.64 3.67
CA TYR A 138 6.76 2.39 3.51
C TYR A 138 7.02 1.81 2.13
N ILE A 139 7.47 0.56 2.08
CA ILE A 139 7.70 -0.17 0.83
C ILE A 139 6.54 -1.15 0.63
N ALA A 140 5.70 -0.86 -0.35
CA ALA A 140 4.45 -1.56 -0.60
C ALA A 140 4.58 -2.54 -1.77
N VAL A 141 4.06 -3.75 -1.60
CA VAL A 141 3.99 -4.73 -2.69
C VAL A 141 2.92 -4.32 -3.71
N GLN A 142 3.31 -4.19 -4.97
CA GLN A 142 2.45 -3.68 -6.06
C GLN A 142 1.09 -4.40 -6.17
N ALA A 143 1.08 -5.73 -6.00
CA ALA A 143 -0.16 -6.52 -6.09
C ALA A 143 -1.18 -6.16 -5.01
N VAL A 144 -0.73 -5.91 -3.78
CA VAL A 144 -1.63 -5.56 -2.66
C VAL A 144 -2.27 -4.20 -2.92
N LEU A 145 -1.50 -3.24 -3.44
CA LEU A 145 -2.02 -1.93 -3.84
C LEU A 145 -3.03 -2.02 -4.98
N ALA A 146 -2.78 -2.88 -5.97
CA ALA A 146 -3.72 -3.10 -7.07
C ALA A 146 -5.06 -3.69 -6.59
N LEU A 147 -5.05 -4.60 -5.60
CA LEU A 147 -6.29 -5.08 -4.96
C LEU A 147 -7.02 -3.96 -4.23
N ALA A 148 -6.30 -3.13 -3.47
CA ALA A 148 -6.88 -1.98 -2.78
C ALA A 148 -7.55 -1.01 -3.78
N ALA A 149 -6.93 -0.75 -4.93
CA ALA A 149 -7.51 0.07 -5.99
C ALA A 149 -8.84 -0.48 -6.53
N SER A 150 -9.02 -1.81 -6.56
CA SER A 150 -10.25 -2.44 -7.04
C SER A 150 -11.46 -2.18 -6.15
N TRP A 151 -11.25 -1.85 -4.87
CA TRP A 151 -12.32 -1.56 -3.90
C TRP A 151 -13.22 -0.38 -4.30
N GLN A 152 -12.74 0.50 -5.17
CA GLN A 152 -13.55 1.59 -5.72
C GLN A 152 -14.70 1.07 -6.60
N SER A 153 -14.51 -0.10 -7.23
CA SER A 153 -15.48 -0.72 -8.14
C SER A 153 -16.33 -1.80 -7.49
N GLN A 154 -16.07 -2.13 -6.22
CA GLN A 154 -16.71 -3.20 -5.48
C GLN A 154 -17.59 -2.65 -4.35
N ASP A 155 -18.67 -3.38 -4.04
CA ASP A 155 -19.48 -3.13 -2.85
C ASP A 155 -18.65 -3.32 -1.58
N LEU A 156 -19.01 -2.59 -0.51
CA LEU A 156 -18.29 -2.62 0.78
C LEU A 156 -18.13 -4.05 1.33
N GLU A 157 -19.16 -4.89 1.20
CA GLU A 157 -19.15 -6.29 1.69
C GLU A 157 -18.22 -7.21 0.90
N LYS A 158 -17.81 -6.82 -0.31
CA LYS A 158 -16.96 -7.62 -1.21
C LYS A 158 -15.51 -7.16 -1.23
N ARG A 159 -15.18 -6.08 -0.52
CA ARG A 159 -13.80 -5.61 -0.39
C ARG A 159 -12.98 -6.68 0.32
N SER A 160 -12.00 -7.21 -0.40
CA SER A 160 -11.12 -8.26 0.11
C SER A 160 -9.70 -8.02 -0.37
N LEU A 161 -8.74 -8.36 0.48
CA LEU A 161 -7.33 -8.48 0.11
C LEU A 161 -6.97 -9.92 -0.31
N THR A 162 -7.97 -10.76 -0.57
CA THR A 162 -7.82 -12.07 -1.19
C THR A 162 -8.27 -12.00 -2.64
N GLY A 163 -7.37 -12.24 -3.58
CA GLY A 163 -7.63 -12.17 -5.01
C GLY A 163 -6.40 -12.49 -5.84
N LEU A 164 -6.60 -12.69 -7.14
CA LEU A 164 -5.50 -12.85 -8.10
C LEU A 164 -5.28 -11.53 -8.84
N VAL A 165 -4.08 -10.98 -8.80
CA VAL A 165 -3.72 -9.76 -9.52
C VAL A 165 -3.02 -10.12 -10.83
N ILE A 166 -3.53 -9.58 -11.93
CA ILE A 166 -2.90 -9.62 -13.25
C ILE A 166 -2.30 -8.25 -13.52
N ASP A 167 -1.00 -8.12 -13.26
CA ASP A 167 -0.28 -6.87 -13.50
C ASP A 167 0.47 -6.95 -14.82
N SER A 168 0.02 -6.19 -15.82
CA SER A 168 0.64 -6.15 -17.15
C SER A 168 1.09 -4.74 -17.50
N GLY A 169 2.39 -4.52 -17.32
CA GLY A 169 3.07 -3.26 -17.63
C GLY A 169 3.69 -3.23 -19.03
N ASP A 170 4.80 -2.52 -19.16
CA ASP A 170 5.58 -2.43 -20.41
C ASP A 170 6.54 -3.63 -20.58
N GLY A 171 7.13 -4.13 -19.48
CA GLY A 171 8.23 -5.10 -19.55
C GLY A 171 7.86 -6.56 -19.28
N VAL A 172 6.89 -6.83 -18.41
CA VAL A 172 6.49 -8.19 -18.02
C VAL A 172 5.03 -8.20 -17.56
N THR A 173 4.38 -9.35 -17.68
CA THR A 173 3.06 -9.60 -17.10
C THR A 173 3.18 -10.61 -15.96
N HIS A 174 2.63 -10.27 -14.80
CA HIS A 174 2.64 -11.11 -13.61
C HIS A 174 1.23 -11.59 -13.24
N CYS A 175 1.14 -12.85 -12.85
CA CYS A 175 -0.03 -13.43 -12.20
C CYS A 175 0.30 -13.67 -10.73
N ILE A 176 -0.27 -12.86 -9.84
CA ILE A 176 0.13 -12.76 -8.43
C ILE A 176 -1.05 -13.12 -7.53
N PRO A 177 -1.08 -14.33 -6.95
CA PRO A 177 -2.12 -14.70 -5.99
C PRO A 177 -1.85 -14.06 -4.63
N VAL A 178 -2.87 -13.42 -4.07
CA VAL A 178 -2.85 -12.80 -2.74
C VAL A 178 -3.95 -13.42 -1.89
N ALA A 179 -3.64 -13.77 -0.65
CA ALA A 179 -4.59 -14.23 0.34
C ALA A 179 -4.42 -13.40 1.62
N GLU A 180 -5.51 -12.77 2.06
CA GLU A 180 -5.57 -11.98 3.29
C GLU A 180 -4.49 -10.88 3.36
N GLY A 181 -4.14 -10.29 2.22
CA GLY A 181 -3.09 -9.27 2.12
C GLY A 181 -1.66 -9.82 1.96
N TYR A 182 -1.47 -11.13 2.07
CA TYR A 182 -0.17 -11.78 1.87
C TYR A 182 -0.07 -12.40 0.48
N VAL A 183 1.05 -12.14 -0.19
CA VAL A 183 1.32 -12.72 -1.51
C VAL A 183 1.76 -14.18 -1.36
N ILE A 184 1.14 -15.09 -2.11
CA ILE A 184 1.53 -16.50 -2.16
C ILE A 184 2.68 -16.65 -3.16
N GLY A 185 3.89 -16.30 -2.71
CA GLY A 185 5.09 -16.22 -3.54
C GLY A 185 5.41 -17.48 -4.34
N SER A 186 5.18 -18.67 -3.76
CA SER A 186 5.43 -19.96 -4.40
C SER A 186 4.59 -20.24 -5.65
N CYS A 187 3.47 -19.53 -5.81
CA CYS A 187 2.51 -19.75 -6.89
C CYS A 187 2.56 -18.65 -7.97
N ILE A 188 3.42 -17.63 -7.82
CA ILE A 188 3.56 -16.56 -8.80
C ILE A 188 4.03 -17.14 -10.14
N LYS A 189 3.45 -16.65 -11.24
CA LYS A 189 3.92 -16.91 -12.60
C LYS A 189 4.13 -15.61 -13.35
N HIS A 190 5.19 -15.59 -14.15
CA HIS A 190 5.48 -14.53 -15.10
C HIS A 190 5.13 -14.99 -16.52
N ILE A 191 4.66 -14.06 -17.33
CA ILE A 191 4.40 -14.24 -18.75
C ILE A 191 5.37 -13.29 -19.48
N PRO A 192 6.23 -13.80 -20.38
CA PRO A 192 7.21 -13.00 -21.13
C PRO A 192 6.54 -12.25 -22.31
N ILE A 193 5.39 -11.65 -22.04
CA ILE A 193 4.62 -10.83 -22.97
C ILE A 193 4.07 -9.64 -22.18
N ALA A 194 4.37 -8.44 -22.65
CA ALA A 194 3.92 -7.19 -22.07
C ALA A 194 3.70 -6.12 -23.14
N GLY A 195 3.50 -4.87 -22.70
CA GLY A 195 3.19 -3.76 -23.59
C GLY A 195 4.24 -3.49 -24.66
N ARG A 196 5.52 -3.78 -24.38
CA ARG A 196 6.63 -3.63 -25.32
C ARG A 196 6.58 -4.68 -26.41
N ASP A 197 6.34 -5.94 -26.08
CA ASP A 197 6.26 -7.05 -27.03
C ASP A 197 5.11 -6.85 -28.01
N ILE A 198 3.94 -6.41 -27.53
CA ILE A 198 2.81 -6.03 -28.37
C ILE A 198 3.20 -4.90 -29.33
N THR A 199 3.96 -3.92 -28.85
CA THR A 199 4.40 -2.78 -29.67
C THR A 199 5.36 -3.23 -30.77
N TYR A 200 6.32 -4.11 -30.45
CA TYR A 200 7.24 -4.69 -31.43
C TYR A 200 6.52 -5.56 -32.46
N PHE A 201 5.54 -6.35 -32.02
CA PHE A 201 4.75 -7.18 -32.92
C PHE A 201 3.87 -6.35 -33.87
N ILE A 202 3.23 -5.28 -33.38
CA ILE A 202 2.52 -4.33 -34.25
C ILE A 202 3.51 -3.64 -35.21
N GLN A 203 4.70 -3.29 -34.73
CA GLN A 203 5.74 -2.67 -35.55
C GLN A 203 6.17 -3.58 -36.72
N SER A 204 6.34 -4.90 -36.50
CA SER A 204 6.66 -5.82 -37.60
C SER A 204 5.52 -5.91 -38.61
N LEU A 205 4.27 -6.02 -38.15
CA LEU A 205 3.10 -6.06 -39.04
C LEU A 205 2.98 -4.80 -39.90
N LEU A 206 3.26 -3.63 -39.34
CA LEU A 206 3.23 -2.37 -40.08
C LEU A 206 4.38 -2.26 -41.08
N ARG A 207 5.58 -2.76 -40.75
CA ARG A 207 6.72 -2.75 -41.68
C ARG A 207 6.49 -3.60 -42.92
N ASP A 208 5.79 -4.72 -42.76
CA ASP A 208 5.53 -5.64 -43.86
C ASP A 208 4.49 -5.09 -44.86
N ARG A 209 3.60 -4.20 -44.40
CA ARG A 209 2.49 -3.66 -45.21
C ARG A 209 2.66 -2.20 -45.62
N GLU A 210 3.11 -1.34 -44.71
CA GLU A 210 3.10 0.12 -44.85
C GLU A 210 4.50 0.67 -45.12
N THR A 211 4.75 1.13 -46.36
CA THR A 211 6.06 1.68 -46.77
C THR A 211 6.24 3.17 -46.46
N GLN A 212 5.16 3.86 -46.06
CA GLN A 212 5.14 5.32 -45.86
C GLN A 212 5.66 5.76 -44.48
N ILE A 213 5.81 4.82 -43.54
CA ILE A 213 6.22 5.11 -42.17
C ILE A 213 7.74 5.31 -42.11
N PRO A 214 8.24 6.44 -41.59
CA PRO A 214 9.67 6.66 -41.41
C PRO A 214 10.28 5.63 -40.44
N LEU A 215 11.41 5.02 -40.82
CA LEU A 215 12.04 3.94 -40.04
C LEU A 215 12.33 4.33 -38.59
N GLU A 216 12.80 5.56 -38.38
CA GLU A 216 13.11 6.13 -37.06
C GLU A 216 11.86 6.32 -36.17
N GLN A 217 10.67 6.45 -36.77
CA GLN A 217 9.42 6.71 -36.05
C GLN A 217 8.52 5.47 -35.95
N THR A 218 8.91 4.34 -36.53
CA THR A 218 8.06 3.14 -36.60
C THR A 218 7.59 2.67 -35.22
N PHE A 219 8.45 2.73 -34.21
CA PHE A 219 8.10 2.30 -32.84
C PHE A 219 7.07 3.23 -32.19
N GLU A 220 7.22 4.54 -32.37
CA GLU A 220 6.28 5.55 -31.88
C GLU A 220 4.90 5.41 -32.54
N VAL A 221 4.88 5.18 -33.85
CA VAL A 221 3.65 4.93 -34.62
C VAL A 221 2.96 3.64 -34.17
N ALA A 222 3.72 2.54 -34.03
CA ALA A 222 3.19 1.28 -33.55
C ALA A 222 2.59 1.41 -32.13
N LYS A 223 3.26 2.16 -31.24
CA LYS A 223 2.77 2.45 -29.89
C LYS A 223 1.49 3.29 -29.91
N ALA A 224 1.43 4.33 -30.74
CA ALA A 224 0.22 5.14 -30.90
C ALA A 224 -0.94 4.29 -31.42
N ILE A 225 -0.67 3.40 -32.38
CA ILE A 225 -1.68 2.49 -32.93
C ILE A 225 -2.19 1.50 -31.87
N LYS A 226 -1.28 0.94 -31.07
CA LYS A 226 -1.60 0.09 -29.93
C LYS A 226 -2.58 0.77 -28.97
N GLU A 227 -2.28 1.98 -28.56
CA GLU A 227 -3.04 2.69 -27.52
C GLU A 227 -4.38 3.25 -28.03
N GLN A 228 -4.48 3.62 -29.31
CA GLN A 228 -5.66 4.30 -29.86
C GLN A 228 -6.66 3.36 -30.56
N TYR A 229 -6.18 2.31 -31.23
CA TYR A 229 -7.03 1.52 -32.14
C TYR A 229 -7.19 0.06 -31.77
N CYS A 230 -6.33 -0.48 -30.90
CA CYS A 230 -6.31 -1.90 -30.59
C CYS A 230 -7.37 -2.32 -29.56
N TYR A 231 -7.85 -3.55 -29.69
CA TYR A 231 -8.88 -4.15 -28.84
C TYR A 231 -8.78 -5.68 -28.88
N VAL A 232 -9.34 -6.35 -27.87
CA VAL A 232 -9.40 -7.81 -27.84
C VAL A 232 -10.66 -8.29 -28.55
N CYS A 233 -10.50 -9.22 -29.48
CA CYS A 233 -11.63 -9.83 -30.19
C CYS A 233 -12.10 -11.13 -29.49
N PRO A 234 -13.37 -11.54 -29.67
CA PRO A 234 -13.87 -12.80 -29.12
C PRO A 234 -13.43 -14.03 -29.91
N ASP A 235 -13.21 -13.90 -31.22
CA ASP A 235 -12.91 -14.96 -32.18
C ASP A 235 -12.16 -14.35 -33.37
N ILE A 236 -10.93 -14.82 -33.60
CA ILE A 236 -10.00 -14.26 -34.59
C ILE A 236 -10.53 -14.43 -36.02
N LEU A 237 -11.01 -15.63 -36.38
CA LEU A 237 -11.45 -15.95 -37.73
C LEU A 237 -12.66 -15.11 -38.13
N LYS A 238 -13.63 -14.96 -37.22
CA LYS A 238 -14.78 -14.09 -37.44
C LYS A 238 -14.38 -12.63 -37.58
N GLU A 239 -13.36 -12.18 -36.86
CA GLU A 239 -12.87 -10.81 -36.97
C GLU A 239 -12.20 -10.56 -38.32
N PHE A 240 -11.39 -11.50 -38.81
CA PHE A 240 -10.83 -11.44 -40.17
C PHE A 240 -11.92 -11.32 -41.24
N THR A 241 -12.94 -12.18 -41.20
CA THR A 241 -14.04 -12.14 -42.18
C THR A 241 -14.75 -10.79 -42.18
N LYS A 242 -14.91 -10.13 -41.03
CA LYS A 242 -15.51 -8.78 -40.95
C LYS A 242 -14.66 -7.73 -41.67
N TYR A 243 -13.35 -7.79 -41.51
CA TYR A 243 -12.43 -6.84 -42.15
C TYR A 243 -12.35 -7.07 -43.67
N GLU A 244 -12.44 -8.32 -44.11
CA GLU A 244 -12.48 -8.65 -45.55
C GLU A 244 -13.81 -8.26 -46.19
N THR A 245 -14.94 -8.48 -45.49
CA THR A 245 -16.28 -8.18 -46.03
C THR A 245 -16.60 -6.69 -46.01
N ASP A 246 -16.25 -6.00 -44.92
CA ASP A 246 -16.67 -4.63 -44.61
C ASP A 246 -15.45 -3.71 -44.34
N GLY A 247 -14.37 -3.89 -45.09
CA GLY A 247 -13.08 -3.22 -44.86
C GLY A 247 -13.16 -1.70 -44.71
N SER A 248 -14.06 -1.02 -45.44
CA SER A 248 -14.24 0.44 -45.35
C SER A 248 -14.73 0.92 -43.96
N LYS A 249 -15.38 0.08 -43.17
CA LYS A 249 -15.83 0.42 -41.81
C LYS A 249 -14.74 0.16 -40.76
N PHE A 250 -13.98 -0.91 -40.96
CA PHE A 250 -13.07 -1.46 -39.95
C PHE A 250 -11.61 -1.02 -40.11
N ILE A 251 -11.15 -0.81 -41.34
CA ILE A 251 -9.84 -0.21 -41.60
C ILE A 251 -9.92 1.26 -41.20
N LYS A 252 -8.93 1.72 -40.42
CA LYS A 252 -8.78 3.11 -40.00
C LYS A 252 -7.54 3.69 -40.63
N THR A 253 -7.44 5.00 -40.71
CA THR A 253 -6.23 5.67 -41.19
C THR A 253 -5.62 6.44 -40.03
N TYR A 254 -4.33 6.27 -39.82
CA TYR A 254 -3.54 7.03 -38.87
C TYR A 254 -2.69 8.05 -39.62
N THR A 255 -2.70 9.29 -39.15
CA THR A 255 -1.96 10.39 -39.77
C THR A 255 -0.97 10.96 -38.77
N SER A 256 0.28 11.15 -39.19
CA SER A 256 1.32 11.77 -38.38
C SER A 256 2.27 12.60 -39.24
N VAL A 257 3.21 13.29 -38.61
CA VAL A 257 4.18 14.17 -39.29
C VAL A 257 5.57 13.59 -39.12
N ASN A 258 6.32 13.55 -40.21
CA ASN A 258 7.69 13.09 -40.19
C ASN A 258 8.57 14.10 -39.44
N LYS A 259 9.30 13.63 -38.43
CA LYS A 259 10.08 14.48 -37.52
C LYS A 259 11.21 15.23 -38.22
N ILE A 260 11.75 14.67 -39.31
CA ILE A 260 12.88 15.22 -40.07
C ILE A 260 12.39 16.22 -41.11
N ASN A 261 11.60 15.78 -42.10
CA ASN A 261 11.21 16.61 -43.24
C ASN A 261 9.94 17.44 -43.01
N LYS A 262 9.27 17.26 -41.86
CA LYS A 262 8.03 17.94 -41.45
C LYS A 262 6.84 17.73 -42.39
N GLN A 263 6.89 16.74 -43.27
CA GLN A 263 5.78 16.38 -44.15
C GLN A 263 4.81 15.42 -43.46
N PRO A 264 3.49 15.52 -43.72
CA PRO A 264 2.53 14.54 -43.22
C PRO A 264 2.70 13.21 -43.94
N PHE A 265 2.51 12.12 -43.21
CA PHE A 265 2.35 10.78 -43.76
C PHE A 265 1.11 10.11 -43.16
N THR A 266 0.56 9.17 -43.91
CA THR A 266 -0.63 8.40 -43.52
C THR A 266 -0.31 6.92 -43.59
N CYS A 267 -0.86 6.12 -42.68
CA CYS A 267 -0.82 4.67 -42.80
C CYS A 267 -2.19 4.07 -42.49
N ASP A 268 -2.50 2.97 -43.16
CA ASP A 268 -3.71 2.22 -42.88
C ASP A 268 -3.51 1.31 -41.68
N VAL A 269 -4.53 1.29 -40.82
CA VAL A 269 -4.58 0.56 -39.56
C VAL A 269 -5.65 -0.52 -39.66
N GLY A 270 -5.20 -1.77 -39.77
CA GLY A 270 -6.01 -2.91 -40.17
C GLY A 270 -6.07 -4.01 -39.10
N PHE A 271 -5.53 -5.18 -39.44
CA PHE A 271 -5.63 -6.40 -38.64
C PHE A 271 -4.87 -6.33 -37.31
N GLU A 272 -3.78 -5.58 -37.24
CA GLU A 272 -2.98 -5.36 -36.04
C GLU A 272 -3.80 -4.82 -34.86
N ARG A 273 -4.97 -4.22 -35.14
CA ARG A 273 -5.92 -3.76 -34.11
C ARG A 273 -6.37 -4.88 -33.18
N PHE A 274 -6.63 -6.08 -33.71
CA PHE A 274 -7.06 -7.21 -32.89
C PHE A 274 -5.97 -8.27 -32.73
N ILE A 275 -5.07 -8.43 -33.71
CA ILE A 275 -3.97 -9.40 -33.61
C ILE A 275 -2.93 -8.93 -32.57
N GLY A 276 -2.69 -7.62 -32.43
CA GLY A 276 -1.73 -7.08 -31.47
C GLY A 276 -1.98 -7.58 -30.04
N PRO A 277 -3.17 -7.33 -29.45
CA PRO A 277 -3.51 -7.83 -28.13
C PRO A 277 -3.75 -9.35 -28.06
N GLU A 278 -3.98 -10.02 -29.19
CA GLU A 278 -4.26 -11.46 -29.22
C GLU A 278 -3.06 -12.30 -28.78
N ILE A 279 -1.84 -11.76 -28.82
CA ILE A 279 -0.63 -12.46 -28.34
C ILE A 279 -0.70 -12.82 -26.85
N PHE A 280 -1.56 -12.19 -26.04
CA PHE A 280 -1.82 -12.66 -24.67
C PHE A 280 -2.52 -14.03 -24.63
N PHE A 281 -3.38 -14.29 -25.61
CA PHE A 281 -4.21 -15.50 -25.71
C PHE A 281 -3.62 -16.53 -26.67
N HIS A 282 -2.77 -16.10 -27.60
CA HIS A 282 -2.00 -16.95 -28.51
C HIS A 282 -0.55 -16.44 -28.57
N PRO A 283 0.25 -16.65 -27.51
CA PRO A 283 1.65 -16.23 -27.44
C PRO A 283 2.54 -16.66 -28.60
N GLU A 284 2.22 -17.81 -29.21
CA GLU A 284 2.93 -18.41 -30.33
C GLU A 284 3.04 -17.51 -31.56
N PHE A 285 2.21 -16.46 -31.66
CA PHE A 285 2.27 -15.49 -32.76
C PHE A 285 3.52 -14.59 -32.71
N SER A 286 4.06 -14.35 -31.52
CA SER A 286 5.21 -13.45 -31.35
C SER A 286 6.40 -14.10 -30.65
N ASN A 287 6.18 -15.16 -29.86
CA ASN A 287 7.21 -15.81 -29.08
C ASN A 287 7.19 -17.33 -29.34
N SER A 288 8.28 -17.86 -29.90
CA SER A 288 8.42 -19.30 -30.15
C SER A 288 8.59 -20.12 -28.87
N ASP A 289 9.14 -19.51 -27.83
CA ASP A 289 9.57 -20.20 -26.62
C ASP A 289 8.45 -20.27 -25.58
N PHE A 290 7.46 -19.39 -25.70
CA PHE A 290 6.31 -19.32 -24.80
C PHE A 290 5.01 -19.41 -25.59
N THR A 291 4.24 -20.48 -25.35
CA THR A 291 3.01 -20.81 -26.10
C THR A 291 1.75 -20.93 -25.22
N THR A 292 1.88 -20.71 -23.91
CA THR A 292 0.76 -20.93 -22.97
C THR A 292 -0.10 -19.66 -22.85
N PRO A 293 -1.41 -19.71 -23.20
CA PRO A 293 -2.30 -18.55 -23.09
C PRO A 293 -2.40 -18.02 -21.65
N ILE A 294 -2.63 -16.70 -21.51
CA ILE A 294 -2.78 -16.05 -20.19
C ILE A 294 -3.88 -16.68 -19.33
N SER A 295 -4.99 -17.10 -19.94
CA SER A 295 -6.11 -17.78 -19.24
C SER A 295 -5.67 -19.10 -18.60
N GLU A 296 -4.82 -19.86 -19.29
CA GLU A 296 -4.28 -21.12 -18.78
C GLU A 296 -3.23 -20.89 -17.70
N VAL A 297 -2.38 -19.87 -17.85
CA VAL A 297 -1.43 -19.47 -16.80
C VAL A 297 -2.17 -19.12 -15.52
N ILE A 298 -3.24 -18.31 -15.62
CA ILE A 298 -4.07 -17.92 -14.48
C ILE A 298 -4.71 -19.13 -13.80
N ASP A 299 -5.32 -20.02 -14.58
CA ASP A 299 -5.93 -21.23 -14.04
C ASP A 299 -4.87 -22.11 -13.34
N LYS A 300 -3.68 -22.28 -13.92
CA LYS A 300 -2.56 -23.00 -13.31
C LYS A 300 -2.11 -22.37 -12.00
N VAL A 301 -1.99 -21.03 -11.93
CA VAL A 301 -1.62 -20.29 -10.71
C VAL A 301 -2.61 -20.57 -9.60
N ILE A 302 -3.91 -20.45 -9.88
CA ILE A 302 -4.96 -20.67 -8.88
C ILE A 302 -4.98 -22.14 -8.45
N GLN A 303 -4.82 -23.09 -9.38
CA GLN A 303 -4.77 -24.52 -9.05
C GLN A 303 -3.51 -24.93 -8.27
N GLN A 304 -2.42 -24.16 -8.32
CA GLN A 304 -1.24 -24.39 -7.48
C GLN A 304 -1.39 -23.84 -6.06
N CYS A 305 -2.32 -22.90 -5.84
CA CYS A 305 -2.59 -22.33 -4.52
C CYS A 305 -3.28 -23.35 -3.58
N PRO A 306 -3.23 -23.13 -2.25
CA PRO A 306 -3.99 -23.94 -1.28
C PRO A 306 -5.48 -24.01 -1.63
N ILE A 307 -6.11 -25.16 -1.38
CA ILE A 307 -7.49 -25.45 -1.83
C ILE A 307 -8.49 -24.42 -1.30
N ASP A 308 -8.32 -23.99 -0.05
CA ASP A 308 -9.27 -23.15 0.68
C ASP A 308 -9.39 -21.73 0.10
N VAL A 309 -8.32 -21.22 -0.53
CA VAL A 309 -8.30 -19.88 -1.11
C VAL A 309 -8.72 -19.83 -2.58
N ARG A 310 -8.71 -20.98 -3.30
CA ARG A 310 -8.90 -21.01 -4.76
C ARG A 310 -10.19 -20.35 -5.21
N ARG A 311 -11.29 -20.58 -4.50
CA ARG A 311 -12.60 -19.99 -4.82
C ARG A 311 -12.56 -18.47 -4.74
N GLY A 312 -11.98 -17.92 -3.66
CA GLY A 312 -11.78 -16.48 -3.52
C GLY A 312 -10.89 -15.89 -4.62
N LEU A 313 -9.85 -16.62 -5.05
CA LEU A 313 -8.98 -16.19 -6.14
C LEU A 313 -9.71 -16.16 -7.51
N TYR A 314 -10.59 -17.12 -7.81
CA TYR A 314 -11.40 -17.10 -9.03
C TYR A 314 -12.47 -15.98 -9.02
N GLU A 315 -13.08 -15.75 -7.86
CA GLU A 315 -14.13 -14.76 -7.69
C GLU A 315 -13.59 -13.31 -7.72
N ASN A 316 -12.31 -13.11 -7.44
CA ASN A 316 -11.68 -11.80 -7.37
C ASN A 316 -10.38 -11.72 -8.19
N ILE A 317 -10.49 -11.75 -9.53
CA ILE A 317 -9.34 -11.55 -10.43
C ILE A 317 -9.27 -10.07 -10.81
N VAL A 318 -8.27 -9.34 -10.30
CA VAL A 318 -8.10 -7.90 -10.49
C VAL A 318 -7.09 -7.61 -11.58
N LEU A 319 -7.45 -6.72 -12.51
CA LEU A 319 -6.55 -6.25 -13.56
C LEU A 319 -5.78 -5.00 -13.11
N SER A 320 -4.48 -4.96 -13.40
CA SER A 320 -3.57 -3.84 -13.15
C SER A 320 -2.64 -3.60 -14.35
N GLY A 321 -2.27 -2.35 -14.57
CA GLY A 321 -1.25 -1.96 -15.54
C GLY A 321 -1.82 -1.63 -16.92
N GLY A 322 -1.11 -0.78 -17.65
CA GLY A 322 -1.57 -0.19 -18.91
C GLY A 322 -1.89 -1.22 -20.01
N SER A 323 -1.23 -2.37 -20.03
CA SER A 323 -1.44 -3.40 -21.07
C SER A 323 -2.68 -4.25 -20.82
N THR A 324 -3.35 -4.11 -19.66
CA THR A 324 -4.66 -4.72 -19.42
C THR A 324 -5.83 -3.81 -19.85
N MET A 325 -5.56 -2.58 -20.28
CA MET A 325 -6.56 -1.56 -20.64
C MET A 325 -7.23 -1.79 -22.00
N PHE A 326 -6.83 -2.83 -22.76
CA PHE A 326 -7.45 -3.12 -24.04
C PHE A 326 -8.95 -3.38 -23.86
N LYS A 327 -9.75 -2.81 -24.77
CA LYS A 327 -11.19 -3.05 -24.79
C LYS A 327 -11.47 -4.55 -24.86
N ASP A 328 -12.43 -5.01 -24.05
CA ASP A 328 -12.89 -6.40 -23.95
C ASP A 328 -11.85 -7.41 -23.41
N PHE A 329 -10.67 -6.96 -22.95
CA PHE A 329 -9.64 -7.82 -22.35
C PHE A 329 -10.16 -8.63 -21.15
N GLY A 330 -10.74 -7.96 -20.16
CA GLY A 330 -11.29 -8.62 -18.97
C GLY A 330 -12.44 -9.59 -19.30
N ARG A 331 -13.30 -9.24 -20.28
CA ARG A 331 -14.41 -10.10 -20.71
C ARG A 331 -13.92 -11.36 -21.40
N ARG A 332 -12.92 -11.25 -22.29
CA ARG A 332 -12.28 -12.39 -22.95
C ARG A 332 -11.63 -13.30 -21.92
N LEU A 333 -10.90 -12.72 -20.98
CA LEU A 333 -10.22 -13.44 -19.92
C LEU A 333 -11.20 -14.23 -19.03
N GLN A 334 -12.26 -13.57 -18.55
CA GLN A 334 -13.28 -14.20 -17.72
C GLN A 334 -13.97 -15.36 -18.45
N ARG A 335 -14.33 -15.15 -19.73
CA ARG A 335 -14.97 -16.19 -20.55
C ARG A 335 -14.09 -17.41 -20.71
N ASP A 336 -12.82 -17.23 -21.03
CA ASP A 336 -11.90 -18.32 -21.33
C ASP A 336 -11.54 -19.09 -20.04
N ILE A 337 -11.29 -18.41 -18.92
CA ILE A 337 -11.07 -19.05 -17.61
C ILE A 337 -12.32 -19.82 -17.17
N LYS A 338 -13.51 -19.22 -17.30
CA LYS A 338 -14.77 -19.88 -16.92
C LYS A 338 -14.99 -21.16 -17.72
N ARG A 339 -14.75 -21.13 -19.03
CA ARG A 339 -14.83 -22.34 -19.90
C ARG A 339 -13.88 -23.44 -19.41
N MET A 340 -12.65 -23.10 -19.03
CA MET A 340 -11.69 -24.06 -18.51
C MET A 340 -12.13 -24.65 -17.16
N ALA A 341 -12.59 -23.81 -16.24
CA ALA A 341 -13.08 -24.24 -14.93
C ALA A 341 -14.31 -25.15 -15.05
N ASP A 342 -15.29 -24.76 -15.88
CA ASP A 342 -16.51 -25.51 -16.13
C ASP A 342 -16.21 -26.86 -16.82
N ALA A 343 -15.32 -26.88 -17.82
CA ALA A 343 -14.90 -28.11 -18.49
C ALA A 343 -14.24 -29.10 -17.52
N ARG A 344 -13.38 -28.61 -16.60
CA ARG A 344 -12.76 -29.44 -15.56
C ARG A 344 -13.78 -30.02 -14.58
N ILE A 345 -14.79 -29.23 -14.20
CA ILE A 345 -15.89 -29.71 -13.34
C ILE A 345 -16.70 -30.78 -14.06
N GLN A 346 -17.13 -30.53 -15.30
CA GLN A 346 -17.90 -31.48 -16.11
C GLN A 346 -17.15 -32.80 -16.29
N MET A 347 -15.84 -32.75 -16.54
CA MET A 347 -15.00 -33.95 -16.63
C MET A 347 -14.98 -34.74 -15.32
N SER A 348 -14.88 -34.05 -14.18
CA SER A 348 -14.87 -34.67 -12.86
C SER A 348 -16.21 -35.32 -12.51
N GLU A 349 -17.33 -34.69 -12.87
CA GLU A 349 -18.68 -35.23 -12.67
C GLU A 349 -18.93 -36.46 -13.55
N ALA A 350 -18.51 -36.39 -14.83
CA ALA A 350 -18.61 -37.50 -15.76
C ALA A 350 -17.81 -38.73 -15.30
N LEU A 351 -16.57 -38.52 -14.84
CA LEU A 351 -15.71 -39.59 -14.30
C LEU A 351 -16.25 -40.18 -13.00
N SER A 352 -16.98 -39.40 -12.21
CA SER A 352 -17.58 -39.84 -10.94
C SER A 352 -18.94 -40.54 -11.12
N GLY A 353 -19.43 -40.70 -12.36
CA GLY A 353 -20.76 -41.26 -12.63
C GLY A 353 -21.90 -40.49 -11.97
N GLY A 354 -21.73 -39.19 -11.71
CA GLY A 354 -22.70 -38.35 -11.00
C GLY A 354 -22.73 -38.50 -9.48
N ALA A 355 -21.84 -39.30 -8.87
CA ALA A 355 -21.76 -39.46 -7.42
C ALA A 355 -21.23 -38.21 -6.69
N LEU A 356 -20.38 -37.42 -7.37
CA LEU A 356 -19.89 -36.13 -6.90
C LEU A 356 -20.51 -35.01 -7.75
N LYS A 357 -21.23 -34.10 -7.09
CA LYS A 357 -21.67 -32.82 -7.68
C LYS A 357 -20.82 -31.71 -7.10
N ALA A 358 -19.93 -31.14 -7.90
CA ALA A 358 -19.09 -30.05 -7.44
C ALA A 358 -19.88 -28.74 -7.53
N LYS A 359 -19.80 -27.90 -6.47
CA LYS A 359 -20.36 -26.55 -6.55
C LYS A 359 -19.67 -25.79 -7.68
N PRO A 360 -20.41 -25.11 -8.59
CA PRO A 360 -19.83 -24.29 -9.65
C PRO A 360 -18.79 -23.30 -9.11
N ILE A 361 -17.80 -22.98 -9.93
CA ILE A 361 -16.79 -21.97 -9.62
C ILE A 361 -17.24 -20.66 -10.26
N ASP A 362 -17.49 -19.66 -9.44
CA ASP A 362 -17.77 -18.31 -9.92
C ASP A 362 -16.45 -17.63 -10.28
N VAL A 363 -16.33 -17.24 -11.55
CA VAL A 363 -15.15 -16.53 -12.07
C VAL A 363 -15.54 -15.10 -12.37
N SER A 364 -14.88 -14.15 -11.73
CA SER A 364 -15.10 -12.72 -11.91
C SER A 364 -13.77 -12.02 -12.20
N VAL A 365 -13.71 -11.31 -13.33
CA VAL A 365 -12.57 -10.46 -13.68
C VAL A 365 -12.99 -9.02 -13.52
N ILE A 366 -12.29 -8.28 -12.66
CA ILE A 366 -12.63 -6.93 -12.25
C ILE A 366 -11.80 -5.93 -13.04
N SER A 367 -12.47 -5.24 -13.95
CA SER A 367 -11.96 -4.04 -14.60
C SER A 367 -12.49 -2.79 -13.90
N HIS A 368 -11.61 -1.83 -13.62
CA HIS A 368 -11.97 -0.59 -12.93
C HIS A 368 -11.32 0.63 -13.62
N LYS A 369 -11.81 1.83 -13.34
CA LYS A 369 -11.37 3.06 -14.04
C LYS A 369 -9.90 3.40 -13.78
N MET A 370 -9.39 3.08 -12.60
CA MET A 370 -8.01 3.40 -12.17
C MET A 370 -6.98 2.34 -12.60
N GLN A 371 -7.40 1.34 -13.39
CA GLN A 371 -6.60 0.17 -13.77
C GLN A 371 -5.24 0.52 -14.40
N ARG A 372 -5.15 1.63 -15.15
CA ARG A 372 -3.90 2.11 -15.78
C ARG A 372 -2.79 2.38 -14.75
N TYR A 373 -3.15 2.89 -13.58
CA TYR A 373 -2.23 3.28 -12.51
C TYR A 373 -2.72 2.70 -11.16
N ALA A 374 -3.33 1.51 -11.18
CA ALA A 374 -3.98 0.89 -10.03
C ALA A 374 -3.05 0.81 -8.81
N VAL A 375 -1.80 0.42 -9.03
CA VAL A 375 -0.75 0.39 -8.01
C VAL A 375 -0.60 1.76 -7.34
N TRP A 376 -0.38 2.81 -8.13
CA TRP A 376 -0.19 4.16 -7.61
C TRP A 376 -1.46 4.68 -6.90
N PHE A 377 -2.65 4.43 -7.47
CA PHE A 377 -3.92 4.85 -6.86
C PHE A 377 -4.19 4.14 -5.53
N GLY A 378 -3.94 2.83 -5.46
CA GLY A 378 -4.02 2.07 -4.21
C GLY A 378 -3.03 2.59 -3.17
N GLY A 379 -1.81 2.93 -3.60
CA GLY A 379 -0.80 3.60 -2.76
C GLY A 379 -1.26 4.96 -2.26
N SER A 380 -1.82 5.81 -3.14
CA SER A 380 -2.39 7.11 -2.77
C SER A 380 -3.52 6.97 -1.76
N MET A 381 -4.44 6.02 -1.98
CA MET A 381 -5.55 5.75 -1.06
C MET A 381 -5.07 5.26 0.32
N LEU A 382 -4.10 4.34 0.37
CA LEU A 382 -3.56 3.82 1.63
C LEU A 382 -2.63 4.80 2.34
N ALA A 383 -1.92 5.66 1.60
CA ALA A 383 -1.12 6.72 2.19
C ALA A 383 -1.98 7.90 2.67
N SER A 384 -3.22 8.01 2.18
CA SER A 384 -4.24 8.97 2.61
C SER A 384 -5.01 8.55 3.83
N THR A 385 -5.13 7.24 4.09
CA THR A 385 -5.66 6.79 5.37
C THR A 385 -4.64 7.19 6.43
N ASP A 386 -5.05 8.03 7.37
CA ASP A 386 -4.20 8.39 8.49
C ASP A 386 -3.73 7.09 9.13
N THR A 387 -2.42 6.86 9.11
CA THR A 387 -1.78 5.70 9.76
C THR A 387 -1.79 5.83 11.29
N GLN A 388 -2.72 6.63 11.83
CA GLN A 388 -3.13 6.70 13.22
C GLN A 388 -4.65 6.53 13.41
N THR A 389 -5.46 6.50 12.35
CA THR A 389 -6.85 6.02 12.37
C THR A 389 -6.90 4.61 11.77
N MET A 390 -6.37 3.65 12.53
CA MET A 390 -7.25 2.50 12.77
C MET A 390 -8.50 3.15 13.39
N ASP A 391 -9.58 3.32 12.63
CA ASP A 391 -10.90 3.59 13.22
C ASP A 391 -10.97 2.66 14.43
N LEU A 392 -10.87 3.23 15.63
CA LEU A 392 -10.81 2.40 16.83
C LEU A 392 -12.09 1.59 16.78
N PRO A 393 -12.00 0.25 16.68
CA PRO A 393 -13.17 -0.56 16.42
C PRO A 393 -14.19 -0.21 17.50
N ILE A 394 -15.44 0.01 17.11
CA ILE A 394 -16.53 0.28 18.06
C ILE A 394 -16.45 -0.79 19.16
N VAL A 395 -16.03 -0.37 20.36
CA VAL A 395 -15.81 -1.29 21.47
C VAL A 395 -17.15 -1.43 22.16
N THR A 396 -17.85 -2.51 21.85
CA THR A 396 -19.16 -2.76 22.44
C THR A 396 -19.06 -3.38 23.82
N TYR A 397 -19.82 -2.86 24.78
CA TYR A 397 -19.95 -3.44 26.13
C TYR A 397 -21.39 -3.77 26.49
N ASN A 398 -21.58 -4.73 27.38
CA ASN A 398 -22.89 -5.02 27.96
C ASN A 398 -23.26 -3.91 28.96
N GLU A 399 -24.34 -3.19 28.70
CA GLU A 399 -24.80 -2.08 29.55
C GLU A 399 -25.04 -2.51 31.01
N GLU A 400 -25.44 -3.77 31.22
CA GLU A 400 -25.65 -4.34 32.55
C GLU A 400 -24.38 -4.46 33.38
N ASP A 401 -23.21 -4.49 32.75
CA ASP A 401 -21.92 -4.68 33.42
C ASP A 401 -21.25 -3.38 33.85
N TYR A 402 -21.75 -2.22 33.39
CA TYR A 402 -21.14 -0.91 33.67
C TYR A 402 -22.09 0.01 34.45
N VAL A 403 -21.51 0.89 35.27
CA VAL A 403 -22.21 1.99 35.95
C VAL A 403 -21.81 3.29 35.29
N LYS A 404 -22.80 4.05 34.81
CA LYS A 404 -22.59 5.40 34.29
C LYS A 404 -22.83 6.44 35.38
N THR A 405 -21.84 7.28 35.67
CA THR A 405 -21.99 8.38 36.65
C THR A 405 -22.60 9.63 36.01
N SER A 406 -23.07 10.57 36.83
CA SER A 406 -23.61 11.87 36.37
C SER A 406 -22.60 12.73 35.60
N VAL A 407 -21.31 12.55 35.88
CA VAL A 407 -20.20 13.22 35.17
C VAL A 407 -19.70 12.42 33.96
N GLY A 408 -20.40 11.34 33.58
CA GLY A 408 -20.12 10.53 32.40
C GLY A 408 -19.01 9.49 32.58
N ASN A 409 -18.63 9.09 33.80
CA ASN A 409 -17.69 7.97 33.93
C ASN A 409 -18.40 6.64 33.67
N LEU A 410 -17.72 5.70 33.03
CA LEU A 410 -18.17 4.32 32.81
C LEU A 410 -17.29 3.39 33.64
N VAL A 411 -17.87 2.79 34.68
CA VAL A 411 -17.13 1.94 35.63
C VAL A 411 -17.68 0.53 35.62
N TYR A 412 -16.82 -0.46 35.35
CA TYR A 412 -17.22 -1.87 35.42
C TYR A 412 -17.66 -2.27 36.84
N LYS A 413 -18.85 -2.85 36.97
CA LYS A 413 -19.51 -3.14 38.26
C LYS A 413 -18.71 -4.08 39.17
N ARG A 414 -17.90 -4.97 38.59
CA ARG A 414 -17.09 -5.94 39.35
C ARG A 414 -15.63 -5.51 39.50
N ALA A 415 -15.28 -4.26 39.13
CA ALA A 415 -13.96 -3.72 39.42
C ALA A 415 -13.72 -3.71 40.94
N THR A 416 -12.51 -4.08 41.37
CA THR A 416 -12.18 -4.16 42.80
C THR A 416 -11.72 -2.80 43.30
N LEU A 417 -12.64 -2.01 43.86
CA LEU A 417 -12.38 -0.68 44.40
C LEU A 417 -12.26 -0.72 45.93
N CYS A 418 -11.03 -0.85 46.45
CA CYS A 418 -10.78 -0.78 47.89
C CYS A 418 -10.73 0.69 48.33
N GLY A 419 -11.48 1.06 49.38
CA GLY A 419 -11.51 2.44 49.90
C GLY A 419 -12.08 3.45 48.91
N SER A 420 -13.24 3.14 48.32
CA SER A 420 -13.90 3.93 47.28
C SER A 420 -14.11 5.41 47.64
N GLN A 421 -14.27 5.75 48.93
CA GLN A 421 -14.37 7.13 49.41
C GLN A 421 -13.13 7.99 49.12
N ASN A 422 -12.00 7.35 48.83
CA ASN A 422 -10.72 7.99 48.53
C ASN A 422 -10.36 7.95 47.04
N ILE A 423 -11.28 7.48 46.18
CA ILE A 423 -11.09 7.40 44.73
C ILE A 423 -11.96 8.46 44.07
N VAL A 424 -11.33 9.39 43.35
CA VAL A 424 -12.02 10.50 42.68
C VAL A 424 -11.82 10.41 41.17
N LEU A 425 -12.92 10.39 40.42
CA LEU A 425 -12.95 10.38 38.96
C LEU A 425 -13.58 11.68 38.43
N ASN A 426 -12.81 12.53 37.76
CA ASN A 426 -13.21 13.90 37.41
C ASN A 426 -14.14 14.02 36.18
N GLY A 427 -14.39 12.95 35.43
CA GLY A 427 -15.43 12.90 34.39
C GLY A 427 -15.00 12.18 33.10
N LYS A 428 -15.96 11.61 32.37
CA LYS A 428 -15.75 10.92 31.08
C LYS A 428 -14.60 9.89 31.08
N CYS A 429 -14.39 9.19 32.20
CA CYS A 429 -13.38 8.14 32.32
C CYS A 429 -13.97 6.75 32.07
N ILE A 430 -13.16 5.82 31.58
CA ILE A 430 -13.55 4.40 31.39
C ILE A 430 -12.67 3.51 32.27
N LEU A 431 -13.29 2.75 33.16
CA LEU A 431 -12.65 1.70 33.95
C LEU A 431 -13.16 0.34 33.45
N GLN A 432 -12.28 -0.41 32.79
CA GLN A 432 -12.63 -1.69 32.19
C GLN A 432 -12.67 -2.85 33.19
N LYS A 433 -12.90 -4.05 32.66
CA LYS A 433 -13.05 -5.29 33.43
C LYS A 433 -11.79 -5.60 34.25
N ASP A 434 -11.99 -6.25 35.40
CA ASP A 434 -10.94 -6.77 36.28
C ASP A 434 -9.91 -5.74 36.79
N CYS A 435 -10.18 -4.44 36.66
CA CYS A 435 -9.30 -3.40 37.22
C CYS A 435 -9.36 -3.38 38.76
N VAL A 436 -8.20 -3.13 39.38
CA VAL A 436 -8.04 -3.10 40.85
C VAL A 436 -7.52 -1.74 41.29
N PHE A 437 -8.23 -1.09 42.20
CA PHE A 437 -7.85 0.21 42.77
C PHE A 437 -7.71 0.11 44.29
N ARG A 438 -6.57 0.55 44.82
CA ARG A 438 -6.27 0.52 46.26
C ARG A 438 -6.32 1.89 46.92
N GLY A 439 -7.50 2.52 46.92
CA GLY A 439 -7.78 3.78 47.61
C GLY A 439 -7.81 3.69 49.14
N ASP A 440 -7.85 2.47 49.69
CA ASP A 440 -7.69 2.17 51.11
C ASP A 440 -6.30 2.50 51.65
N ILE A 441 -5.28 2.50 50.77
CA ILE A 441 -3.89 2.80 51.13
C ILE A 441 -3.64 4.31 51.14
N ALA A 442 -3.98 4.99 50.04
CA ALA A 442 -3.89 6.45 49.90
C ALA A 442 -4.86 6.92 48.81
N PRO A 443 -5.21 8.22 48.78
CA PRO A 443 -6.12 8.76 47.77
C PRO A 443 -5.63 8.56 46.33
N ILE A 444 -6.56 8.21 45.44
CA ILE A 444 -6.33 8.09 43.99
C ILE A 444 -7.19 9.14 43.30
N ARG A 445 -6.57 10.03 42.53
CA ARG A 445 -7.25 11.09 41.77
C ARG A 445 -7.03 10.87 40.28
N ILE A 446 -8.11 10.80 39.52
CA ILE A 446 -8.11 10.60 38.08
C ILE A 446 -8.78 11.80 37.41
N GLY A 447 -8.12 12.33 36.38
CA GLY A 447 -8.54 13.45 35.54
C GLY A 447 -9.77 13.17 34.69
N LYS A 448 -9.93 13.94 33.61
CA LYS A 448 -10.97 13.75 32.59
C LYS A 448 -10.44 12.95 31.41
N TYR A 449 -11.33 12.20 30.75
CA TYR A 449 -10.96 11.41 29.56
C TYR A 449 -9.80 10.45 29.81
N VAL A 450 -9.82 9.77 30.95
CA VAL A 450 -8.82 8.75 31.28
C VAL A 450 -9.40 7.36 31.01
N ILE A 451 -8.64 6.56 30.28
CA ILE A 451 -9.02 5.18 29.90
C ILE A 451 -8.07 4.22 30.60
N ILE A 452 -8.64 3.28 31.34
CA ILE A 452 -7.89 2.27 32.09
C ILE A 452 -8.32 0.90 31.59
N GLY A 453 -7.40 0.26 30.88
CA GLY A 453 -7.57 -1.04 30.23
C GLY A 453 -7.73 -2.20 31.22
N GLU A 454 -8.32 -3.28 30.73
CA GLU A 454 -8.62 -4.50 31.49
C GLU A 454 -7.43 -5.02 32.31
N GLY A 455 -7.70 -5.51 33.51
CA GLY A 455 -6.68 -6.14 34.38
C GLY A 455 -5.68 -5.17 35.03
N SER A 456 -5.78 -3.86 34.77
CA SER A 456 -4.84 -2.89 35.31
C SER A 456 -5.00 -2.67 36.82
N VAL A 457 -3.86 -2.54 37.51
CA VAL A 457 -3.78 -2.38 38.97
C VAL A 457 -3.20 -1.02 39.31
N ILE A 458 -3.99 -0.19 39.99
CA ILE A 458 -3.56 1.13 40.50
C ILE A 458 -3.43 1.05 42.01
N ARG A 459 -2.18 1.09 42.48
CA ARG A 459 -1.83 0.91 43.88
C ARG A 459 -0.85 2.00 44.34
N PRO A 460 -1.24 2.87 45.28
CA PRO A 460 -0.33 3.85 45.87
C PRO A 460 0.96 3.24 46.41
N GLY A 461 2.08 3.88 46.10
CA GLY A 461 3.40 3.49 46.57
C GLY A 461 3.66 3.89 48.03
N SER A 462 4.46 3.09 48.73
CA SER A 462 4.97 3.42 50.06
C SER A 462 6.34 4.11 49.95
N LYS A 463 6.54 5.19 50.71
CA LYS A 463 7.83 5.85 50.92
C LYS A 463 8.23 5.73 52.38
N VAL A 464 9.46 5.25 52.63
CA VAL A 464 10.00 5.16 54.00
C VAL A 464 10.64 6.51 54.34
N LEU A 465 10.07 7.21 55.32
CA LEU A 465 10.59 8.48 55.83
C LEU A 465 10.79 8.34 57.35
N GLN A 466 12.03 8.50 57.81
CA GLN A 466 12.39 8.61 59.23
C GLN A 466 11.61 7.66 60.17
N ALA A 467 11.66 6.35 59.90
CA ALA A 467 11.05 5.27 60.67
C ALA A 467 9.51 5.13 60.65
N ALA A 468 8.79 5.89 59.80
CA ALA A 468 7.36 5.67 59.50
C ALA A 468 7.13 5.46 57.99
N ALA A 469 6.25 4.51 57.63
CA ALA A 469 5.83 4.32 56.25
C ALA A 469 4.75 5.34 55.90
N ALA A 470 5.07 6.30 55.02
CA ALA A 470 4.11 7.23 54.45
C ALA A 470 3.69 6.76 53.05
N PHE A 471 2.41 6.81 52.73
CA PHE A 471 1.91 6.45 51.40
C PHE A 471 1.70 7.69 50.56
N VAL A 472 2.14 7.64 49.31
CA VAL A 472 2.04 8.75 48.37
C VAL A 472 0.77 8.58 47.54
N PRO A 473 -0.13 9.58 47.49
CA PRO A 473 -1.34 9.49 46.65
C PRO A 473 -0.97 9.38 45.17
N VAL A 474 -1.80 8.68 44.40
CA VAL A 474 -1.63 8.53 42.94
C VAL A 474 -2.46 9.61 42.24
N GLN A 475 -1.82 10.39 41.37
CA GLN A 475 -2.49 11.37 40.52
C GLN A 475 -2.31 11.01 39.04
N ILE A 476 -3.43 10.79 38.35
CA ILE A 476 -3.47 10.61 36.89
C ILE A 476 -4.20 11.83 36.34
N LEU A 477 -3.53 12.64 35.52
CA LEU A 477 -4.11 13.86 34.95
C LEU A 477 -4.99 13.55 33.73
N ASP A 478 -5.40 14.60 33.01
CA ASP A 478 -6.37 14.52 31.92
C ASP A 478 -5.77 13.87 30.65
N HIS A 479 -6.62 13.21 29.86
CA HIS A 479 -6.28 12.59 28.58
C HIS A 479 -5.12 11.59 28.67
N VAL A 480 -5.25 10.62 29.58
CA VAL A 480 -4.28 9.55 29.77
C VAL A 480 -4.87 8.23 29.31
N PHE A 481 -4.12 7.47 28.52
CA PHE A 481 -4.49 6.13 28.09
C PHE A 481 -3.57 5.10 28.74
N ILE A 482 -4.16 4.17 29.49
CA ILE A 482 -3.45 3.06 30.13
C ILE A 482 -4.00 1.78 29.52
N GLU A 483 -3.14 1.05 28.80
CA GLU A 483 -3.50 -0.23 28.20
C GLU A 483 -3.68 -1.34 29.26
N LYS A 484 -4.04 -2.53 28.81
CA LYS A 484 -4.32 -3.69 29.67
C LYS A 484 -3.11 -4.14 30.50
N ASP A 485 -3.42 -4.80 31.62
CA ASP A 485 -2.45 -5.50 32.47
C ASP A 485 -1.31 -4.61 33.01
N CYS A 486 -1.54 -3.30 33.12
CA CYS A 486 -0.55 -2.36 33.64
C CYS A 486 -0.57 -2.29 35.17
N VAL A 487 0.60 -2.12 35.79
CA VAL A 487 0.72 -1.90 37.24
C VAL A 487 1.24 -0.49 37.51
N ILE A 488 0.38 0.37 38.08
CA ILE A 488 0.69 1.77 38.34
C ILE A 488 0.91 2.00 39.84
N MET A 489 2.14 2.32 40.21
CA MET A 489 2.52 2.77 41.56
C MET A 489 3.07 4.20 41.60
N ALA A 490 2.95 4.92 40.49
CA ALA A 490 3.46 6.28 40.30
C ALA A 490 2.89 7.28 41.31
N ALA A 491 3.66 8.32 41.63
CA ALA A 491 3.12 9.48 42.34
C ALA A 491 2.25 10.32 41.40
N GLN A 492 2.71 10.55 40.17
CA GLN A 492 2.01 11.39 39.20
C GLN A 492 2.24 10.90 37.77
N ILE A 493 1.16 10.82 37.00
CA ILE A 493 1.16 10.66 35.54
C ILE A 493 0.63 11.97 34.93
N GLY A 494 1.46 12.61 34.11
CA GLY A 494 1.18 13.88 33.44
C GLY A 494 0.01 13.80 32.46
N MET A 495 -0.42 14.95 31.95
CA MET A 495 -1.44 15.00 30.90
C MET A 495 -0.92 14.39 29.60
N TYR A 496 -1.81 13.85 28.77
CA TYR A 496 -1.47 13.35 27.43
C TYR A 496 -0.43 12.22 27.43
N CYS A 497 -0.41 11.41 28.49
CA CYS A 497 0.50 10.29 28.60
C CYS A 497 -0.13 9.00 28.05
N HIS A 498 0.67 8.19 27.37
CA HIS A 498 0.29 6.86 26.91
C HIS A 498 1.13 5.79 27.63
N ILE A 499 0.48 4.79 28.23
CA ILE A 499 1.13 3.68 28.92
C ILE A 499 0.75 2.39 28.20
N GLY A 500 1.71 1.79 27.50
CA GLY A 500 1.53 0.55 26.76
C GLY A 500 1.33 -0.68 27.66
N ALA A 501 0.72 -1.72 27.11
CA ALA A 501 0.31 -2.92 27.83
C ALA A 501 1.45 -3.60 28.58
N ASP A 502 1.12 -4.32 29.65
CA ASP A 502 2.08 -5.09 30.45
C ASP A 502 3.19 -4.23 31.09
N SER A 503 3.01 -2.91 31.16
CA SER A 503 4.01 -2.00 31.72
C SER A 503 3.86 -1.87 33.24
N ILE A 504 5.00 -1.78 33.93
CA ILE A 504 5.06 -1.57 35.39
C ILE A 504 5.65 -0.19 35.65
N ILE A 505 4.86 0.69 36.24
CA ILE A 505 5.31 2.01 36.67
C ILE A 505 5.65 1.97 38.16
N GLY A 506 6.95 2.14 38.45
CA GLY A 506 7.51 2.08 39.79
C GLY A 506 6.91 3.07 40.80
N ARG A 507 7.18 2.79 42.08
CA ARG A 507 6.72 3.61 43.20
C ARG A 507 7.33 5.02 43.13
N ASN A 508 6.52 6.04 43.43
CA ASN A 508 6.94 7.46 43.45
C ASN A 508 7.45 8.01 42.11
N THR A 509 7.25 7.30 41.00
CA THR A 509 7.64 7.78 39.68
C THR A 509 6.78 8.98 39.27
N CYS A 510 7.39 9.95 38.58
CA CYS A 510 6.71 11.10 38.01
C CYS A 510 6.95 11.13 36.49
N LEU A 511 5.89 10.84 35.74
CA LEU A 511 5.86 11.06 34.29
C LEU A 511 5.33 12.46 34.05
N LYS A 512 6.09 13.32 33.37
CA LYS A 512 5.61 14.64 32.96
C LYS A 512 4.72 14.53 31.71
N GLU A 513 4.18 15.66 31.27
CA GLU A 513 3.20 15.71 30.17
C GLU A 513 3.76 15.11 28.88
N CYS A 514 2.88 14.52 28.07
CA CYS A 514 3.23 13.92 26.78
C CYS A 514 4.26 12.78 26.86
N CYS A 515 4.43 12.10 27.99
CA CYS A 515 5.30 10.93 28.03
C CYS A 515 4.62 9.69 27.42
N GLU A 516 5.39 8.89 26.69
CA GLU A 516 4.93 7.60 26.17
C GLU A 516 5.80 6.48 26.73
N VAL A 517 5.17 5.50 27.38
CA VAL A 517 5.82 4.28 27.87
C VAL A 517 5.48 3.14 26.90
N LYS A 518 6.49 2.55 26.26
CA LYS A 518 6.31 1.41 25.35
C LYS A 518 5.85 0.16 26.10
N PRO A 519 5.06 -0.73 25.47
CA PRO A 519 4.59 -1.98 26.09
C PRO A 519 5.73 -2.83 26.69
N GLY A 520 5.43 -3.53 27.80
CA GLY A 520 6.36 -4.40 28.52
C GLY A 520 7.50 -3.67 29.26
N SER A 521 7.41 -2.34 29.40
CA SER A 521 8.47 -1.56 30.04
C SER A 521 8.33 -1.55 31.57
N VAL A 522 9.46 -1.61 32.27
CA VAL A 522 9.52 -1.56 33.74
C VAL A 522 10.21 -0.28 34.18
N VAL A 523 9.42 0.72 34.54
CA VAL A 523 9.91 2.00 35.02
C VAL A 523 10.32 1.88 36.48
N LEU A 524 11.58 2.21 36.77
CA LEU A 524 12.13 2.08 38.11
C LEU A 524 11.47 3.04 39.11
N PRO A 525 11.44 2.69 40.41
CA PRO A 525 10.96 3.59 41.46
C PRO A 525 11.75 4.90 41.52
N ASP A 526 11.11 5.94 42.06
CA ASP A 526 11.68 7.28 42.30
C ASP A 526 12.24 7.97 41.03
N SER A 527 11.83 7.51 39.84
CA SER A 527 12.27 8.06 38.56
C SER A 527 11.42 9.25 38.13
N VAL A 528 12.04 10.26 37.52
CA VAL A 528 11.35 11.43 36.96
C VAL A 528 11.72 11.57 35.49
N PHE A 529 10.69 11.60 34.64
CA PHE A 529 10.85 11.74 33.20
C PHE A 529 10.35 13.11 32.75
N PRO A 530 11.13 13.90 31.99
CA PRO A 530 10.73 15.21 31.49
C PRO A 530 9.61 15.11 30.45
N PRO A 531 8.91 16.22 30.13
CA PRO A 531 7.86 16.21 29.12
C PRO A 531 8.36 15.67 27.78
N PHE A 532 7.47 15.05 27.02
CA PHE A 532 7.76 14.45 25.70
C PHE A 532 8.77 13.29 25.71
N SER A 533 8.97 12.61 26.84
CA SER A 533 9.90 11.47 26.90
C SER A 533 9.28 10.21 26.29
N LEU A 534 9.99 9.56 25.36
CA LEU A 534 9.69 8.19 24.92
C LEU A 534 10.50 7.21 25.78
N ILE A 535 9.80 6.36 26.53
CA ILE A 535 10.36 5.53 27.59
C ILE A 535 10.18 4.06 27.20
N ALA A 536 11.26 3.29 27.18
CA ALA A 536 11.21 1.86 26.84
C ALA A 536 12.25 1.03 27.61
N GLY A 537 11.94 -0.25 27.79
CA GLY A 537 12.86 -1.27 28.28
C GLY A 537 12.59 -1.77 29.70
N ASN A 538 13.38 -2.76 30.11
CA ASN A 538 13.33 -3.36 31.45
C ASN A 538 14.78 -3.56 31.95
N PRO A 539 15.37 -2.60 32.70
CA PRO A 539 14.75 -1.39 33.24
C PRO A 539 14.56 -0.29 32.18
N ALA A 540 13.48 0.47 32.30
CA ALA A 540 13.09 1.48 31.31
C ALA A 540 14.02 2.70 31.34
N LYS A 541 14.38 3.20 30.15
CA LYS A 541 15.16 4.43 29.93
C LYS A 541 14.48 5.30 28.87
N VAL A 542 14.88 6.57 28.80
CA VAL A 542 14.50 7.43 27.67
C VAL A 542 15.21 6.94 26.43
N VAL A 543 14.45 6.53 25.42
CA VAL A 543 14.93 6.04 24.13
C VAL A 543 14.70 7.03 22.99
N GLY A 544 13.96 8.11 23.25
CA GLY A 544 13.69 9.18 22.29
C GLY A 544 12.73 10.22 22.86
N CYS A 545 12.14 11.00 21.96
CA CYS A 545 11.12 11.99 22.28
C CYS A 545 9.81 11.66 21.57
N THR A 546 8.68 11.92 22.21
CA THR A 546 7.36 11.88 21.56
C THR A 546 7.18 13.09 20.65
N ALA A 547 6.25 13.00 19.70
CA ALA A 547 5.98 14.08 18.77
C ALA A 547 5.49 15.36 19.49
N PRO A 548 5.78 16.57 18.97
CA PRO A 548 5.25 17.82 19.53
C PRO A 548 3.72 17.90 19.57
N CYS A 549 3.03 17.16 18.68
CA CYS A 549 1.57 17.05 18.62
C CYS A 549 0.97 15.96 19.53
N GLN A 550 1.77 15.32 20.40
CA GLN A 550 1.31 14.25 21.29
C GLN A 550 0.08 14.65 22.13
N ALA A 551 0.01 15.92 22.55
CA ALA A 551 -1.14 16.44 23.27
C ALA A 551 -2.44 16.34 22.45
N ASP A 552 -2.40 16.79 21.21
CA ASP A 552 -3.55 16.78 20.30
C ASP A 552 -3.97 15.32 19.97
N LEU A 553 -3.00 14.46 19.69
CA LEU A 553 -3.24 13.03 19.41
C LEU A 553 -3.91 12.31 20.57
N MET A 554 -3.48 12.59 21.80
CA MET A 554 -4.05 11.96 22.99
C MET A 554 -5.44 12.49 23.33
N ILE A 555 -5.72 13.77 23.02
CA ILE A 555 -7.07 14.33 23.16
C ILE A 555 -8.01 13.60 22.22
N GLU A 556 -7.68 13.51 20.94
CA GLU A 556 -8.47 12.83 19.92
C GLU A 556 -8.65 11.35 20.27
N ALA A 557 -7.56 10.62 20.52
CA ALA A 557 -7.62 9.19 20.83
C ALA A 557 -8.46 8.87 22.07
N THR A 558 -8.37 9.66 23.14
CA THR A 558 -9.15 9.42 24.37
C THR A 558 -10.62 9.84 24.24
N MET A 559 -10.91 10.88 23.45
CA MET A 559 -12.27 11.31 23.15
C MET A 559 -12.96 10.31 22.23
N ASP A 560 -12.32 9.92 21.15
CA ASP A 560 -12.84 8.97 20.17
C ASP A 560 -13.04 7.60 20.77
N TYR A 561 -12.08 7.10 21.57
CA TYR A 561 -12.27 5.84 22.28
C TYR A 561 -13.47 5.91 23.23
N TYR A 562 -13.67 7.04 23.92
CA TYR A 562 -14.81 7.21 24.81
C TYR A 562 -16.14 7.24 24.03
N GLU A 563 -16.17 7.87 22.87
CA GLU A 563 -17.36 7.94 22.01
C GLU A 563 -17.67 6.60 21.33
N ASN A 564 -16.63 5.86 20.94
CA ASN A 564 -16.72 4.54 20.31
C ASN A 564 -16.94 3.40 21.31
N PHE A 565 -16.80 3.65 22.61
CA PHE A 565 -17.14 2.71 23.68
C PHE A 565 -18.65 2.75 23.96
N VAL A 566 -19.42 1.96 23.19
CA VAL A 566 -20.89 2.02 23.17
C VAL A 566 -21.55 0.72 23.65
N PRO A 567 -22.79 0.77 24.16
CA PRO A 567 -23.53 -0.45 24.51
C PRO A 567 -23.77 -1.36 23.30
N SER A 568 -23.65 -2.68 23.48
CA SER A 568 -23.84 -3.69 22.42
C SER A 568 -25.20 -3.60 21.69
N LYS A 569 -26.23 -3.06 22.35
CA LYS A 569 -27.57 -2.86 21.76
C LYS A 569 -27.61 -1.77 20.67
N ASN A 570 -26.68 -0.81 20.68
CA ASN A 570 -26.66 0.31 19.74
C ASN A 570 -25.95 -0.02 18.42
N LYS A 571 -25.32 -1.19 18.30
CA LYS A 571 -24.65 -1.61 17.04
C LYS A 571 -25.63 -1.80 15.88
N ALA A 572 -26.90 -2.10 16.17
CA ALA A 572 -27.95 -2.28 15.16
C ALA A 572 -28.57 -0.96 14.65
N ALA A 573 -28.23 0.19 15.25
CA ALA A 573 -28.71 1.52 14.83
C ALA A 573 -27.62 2.35 14.12
N LEU A 574 -26.36 1.88 14.16
CA LEU A 574 -25.17 2.50 13.54
C LEU A 574 -24.61 1.66 12.38
N ALA A 575 -25.16 0.46 12.14
CA ALA A 575 -25.01 -0.32 10.92
C ALA A 575 -26.26 -0.14 10.06
#